data_AF-A0A502CQ33-F1
#
_entry.id   AF-A0A502CQ33-F1
#
_cell.length_a   1.000
_cell.length_b   1.000
_cell.length_c   1.000
_cell.angle_alpha   90.00
_cell.angle_beta   90.00
_cell.angle_gamma   90.00
#
_symmetry.space_group_name_H-M   'P 1'
#
loop_
_entity.id
_entity.type
_entity.pdbx_description
1 polymer ?
#
loop_
_entity_poly.entity_id
_entity_poly.type
_entity_poly.pdbx_seq_one_letter_code
_entity_poly.pdbx_strand_id
1 'polypeptide(L)' 'MSDGGPWFRRKRCGLGFVPVAWPGWVMTIGFVAIAIGLDTLLRERHRIAELAMIAVLAIGLWIVAAQHSAD' A
#
# COMPACT_ATOMS: atom_id res chain seq x y z
N MET A 1 25.17 -5.66 9.80
CA MET A 1 23.80 -6.19 9.74
C MET A 1 22.97 -5.26 8.86
N SER A 2 23.23 -5.24 7.56
CA SER A 2 22.32 -4.65 6.57
C SER A 2 21.51 -5.80 5.99
N ASP A 3 20.83 -6.53 6.88
CA ASP A 3 20.29 -7.87 6.64
C ASP A 3 18.78 -7.79 6.33
N GLY A 4 18.36 -6.74 5.63
CA GLY A 4 16.97 -6.49 5.31
C GLY A 4 16.66 -6.96 3.90
N GLY A 5 16.27 -8.23 3.73
CA GLY A 5 15.76 -8.74 2.46
C GLY A 5 14.60 -7.89 1.90
N PRO A 6 14.18 -8.14 0.65
CA PRO A 6 13.14 -7.35 -0.02
C PRO A 6 11.87 -7.23 0.82
N TRP A 7 11.28 -6.04 0.88
CA TRP A 7 10.08 -5.81 1.69
C TRP A 7 8.82 -6.34 1.02
N PHE A 8 8.83 -6.28 -0.30
CA PHE A 8 7.76 -6.76 -1.16
C PHE A 8 8.30 -7.79 -2.14
N ARG A 9 7.42 -8.66 -2.63
CA ARG A 9 7.73 -9.58 -3.72
C ARG A 9 6.69 -9.42 -4.82
N ARG A 10 7.14 -9.40 -6.07
CA ARG A 10 6.25 -9.37 -7.23
C ARG A 10 5.45 -10.68 -7.29
N LYS A 11 4.14 -10.59 -7.54
CA LYS A 11 3.31 -11.79 -7.73
C LYS A 11 3.76 -12.51 -9.01
N ARG A 12 3.88 -13.85 -8.96
CA ARG A 12 4.26 -14.70 -10.11
C ARG A 12 3.20 -14.68 -11.22
N CYS A 13 1.93 -14.46 -10.87
CA CYS A 13 0.83 -14.31 -11.81
C CYS A 13 0.00 -13.07 -11.45
N GLY A 14 -0.35 -12.24 -12.44
CA GLY A 14 -1.14 -11.02 -12.28
C GLY A 14 -0.31 -9.75 -12.01
N LEU A 15 -1.02 -8.63 -11.82
CA LEU A 15 -0.44 -7.32 -11.47
C LEU A 15 -0.45 -7.13 -9.95
N GLY A 16 0.72 -6.90 -9.36
CA GLY A 16 0.83 -6.45 -7.97
C GLY A 16 2.01 -7.03 -7.18
N PHE A 17 2.13 -6.52 -5.97
CA PHE A 17 3.18 -6.86 -5.01
C PHE A 17 2.53 -7.41 -3.72
N VAL A 18 3.25 -8.29 -3.03
CA VAL A 18 2.84 -8.79 -1.71
C VAL A 18 3.92 -8.47 -0.67
N PRO A 19 3.55 -8.04 0.55
CA PRO A 19 4.52 -7.84 1.61
C PRO A 19 5.11 -9.19 2.02
N VAL A 20 6.44 -9.26 2.10
CA VAL A 20 7.17 -10.48 2.51
C VAL A 20 8.02 -10.25 3.75
N ALA A 21 8.37 -8.99 4.04
CA ALA A 21 9.08 -8.62 5.27
C ALA A 21 8.21 -7.73 6.17
N TRP A 22 8.62 -7.62 7.43
CA TRP A 22 7.95 -6.81 8.44
C TRP A 22 7.68 -5.35 8.00
N PRO A 23 8.65 -4.62 7.38
CA PRO A 23 8.37 -3.26 6.90
C PRO A 23 7.27 -3.19 5.84
N GLY A 24 7.17 -4.19 4.95
CA GLY A 24 6.11 -4.25 3.95
C GLY A 24 4.72 -4.43 4.58
N TRP A 25 4.64 -5.25 5.64
CA TRP A 25 3.40 -5.40 6.42
C TRP A 25 3.00 -4.12 7.13
N VAL A 26 3.96 -3.40 7.75
CA VAL A 26 3.69 -2.11 8.39
C VAL A 26 3.09 -1.10 7.41
N MET A 27 3.67 -0.97 6.20
CA MET A 27 3.13 -0.06 5.19
C MET A 27 1.75 -0.48 4.68
N THR A 28 1.53 -1.79 4.51
CA THR A 28 0.24 -2.32 4.09
C THR A 28 -0.85 -2.06 5.14
N ILE A 29 -0.55 -2.31 6.42
CA ILE A 29 -1.48 -2.05 7.54
C ILE A 29 -1.74 -0.55 7.67
N GLY A 30 -0.70 0.29 7.56
CA GLY A 30 -0.83 1.74 7.59
C GLY A 30 -1.75 2.25 6.47
N PHE A 31 -1.58 1.75 5.25
CA PHE A 31 -2.48 2.04 4.13
C PHE A 31 -3.93 1.67 4.44
N VAL A 32 -4.18 0.46 4.95
CA VAL A 32 -5.54 0.00 5.30
C VAL A 32 -6.15 0.88 6.39
N ALA A 33 -5.38 1.22 7.43
CA ALA A 33 -5.85 2.08 8.52
C ALA A 33 -6.26 3.48 8.01
N ILE A 34 -5.45 4.07 7.11
CA ILE A 34 -5.77 5.37 6.50
C ILE A 34 -7.00 5.26 5.60
N ALA A 35 -7.11 4.19 4.79
CA ALA A 35 -8.27 3.98 3.92
C ALA A 35 -9.58 3.86 4.75
N ILE A 36 -9.55 3.12 5.86
CA ILE A 36 -10.70 3.04 6.78
C ILE A 36 -10.98 4.42 7.41
N GLY A 37 -9.94 5.15 7.82
CA GLY A 37 -10.10 6.51 8.35
C GLY A 37 -10.76 7.46 7.35
N LEU A 38 -10.35 7.41 6.08
CA LEU A 38 -10.97 8.17 4.99
C LEU A 38 -12.42 7.78 4.76
N ASP A 39 -12.74 6.49 4.77
CA ASP A 39 -14.12 6.00 4.64
C ASP A 39 -14.99 6.56 5.79
N THR A 40 -14.52 6.46 7.04
CA THR A 40 -15.28 6.99 8.18
C THR A 40 -15.48 8.51 8.15
N LEU A 41 -14.58 9.26 7.50
CA LEU A 41 -14.59 10.72 7.50
C LEU A 41 -15.27 11.32 6.26
N LEU A 42 -15.18 10.67 5.08
CA LEU A 42 -15.62 11.23 3.80
C LEU A 42 -16.83 10.53 3.17
N ARG A 43 -17.20 9.33 3.62
CA ARG A 43 -18.23 8.47 2.99
C ARG A 43 -19.56 9.19 2.71
N GLU A 44 -20.03 10.02 3.63
CA GLU A 44 -21.37 10.62 3.52
C GLU A 44 -21.44 11.83 2.60
N ARG A 45 -20.34 12.58 2.44
CA ARG A 45 -20.38 13.92 1.83
C ARG A 45 -19.43 14.13 0.66
N HIS A 46 -18.34 13.36 0.58
CA HIS A 46 -17.24 13.62 -0.35
C HIS A 46 -16.68 12.35 -0.99
N ARG A 47 -17.57 11.48 -1.51
CA ARG A 47 -17.20 10.18 -2.10
C ARG A 47 -16.17 10.27 -3.23
N ILE A 48 -16.21 11.32 -4.04
CA ILE A 48 -15.21 11.54 -5.12
C ILE A 48 -13.83 11.83 -4.51
N ALA A 49 -13.76 12.66 -3.46
CA ALA A 49 -12.50 12.99 -2.81
C ALA A 49 -11.93 11.79 -2.03
N GLU A 50 -12.80 10.96 -1.43
CA GLU A 50 -12.43 9.69 -0.81
C GLU A 50 -11.74 8.76 -1.83
N LEU A 51 -12.39 8.50 -2.97
CA LEU A 51 -11.85 7.67 -4.04
C LEU A 51 -10.53 8.22 -4.58
N ALA A 52 -10.43 9.54 -4.76
CA ALA A 52 -9.20 10.18 -5.22
C ALA A 52 -8.05 10.00 -4.22
N MET A 53 -8.30 10.17 -2.92
CA MET A 53 -7.29 9.96 -1.87
C MET A 53 -6.86 8.50 -1.79
N ILE A 54 -7.80 7.56 -1.84
CA ILE A 54 -7.49 6.12 -1.85
C ILE A 54 -6.63 5.78 -3.08
N ALA A 55 -6.95 6.33 -4.26
CA ALA A 55 -6.16 6.11 -5.47
C ALA A 55 -4.73 6.64 -5.33
N VAL A 56 -4.55 7.86 -4.81
CA VAL A 56 -3.22 8.46 -4.55
C VAL A 56 -2.42 7.60 -3.57
N LEU A 57 -3.02 7.17 -2.46
CA LEU A 57 -2.37 6.32 -1.48
C LEU A 57 -2.00 4.95 -2.06
N ALA A 58 -2.88 4.36 -2.88
CA ALA A 58 -2.63 3.08 -3.54
C ALA A 58 -1.45 3.19 -4.53
N ILE A 59 -1.40 4.27 -5.33
CA ILE A 59 -0.27 4.54 -6.23
C ILE A 59 1.02 4.71 -5.43
N GLY A 60 0.99 5.49 -4.33
CA GLY A 60 2.14 5.66 -3.45
C GLY A 60 2.65 4.34 -2.89
N LEU A 61 1.76 3.49 -2.37
CA LEU A 61 2.10 2.16 -1.90
C LEU A 61 2.68 1.29 -3.02
N TRP A 62 2.14 1.40 -4.24
CA TRP A 62 2.61 0.66 -5.41
C TRP A 62 4.03 1.07 -5.82
N ILE A 63 4.34 2.37 -5.79
CA ILE A 63 5.69 2.90 -6.04
C ILE A 63 6.67 2.39 -4.98
N VAL A 64 6.30 2.49 -3.69
CA VAL A 64 7.14 1.98 -2.59
C VAL A 64 7.38 0.48 -2.72
N ALA A 65 6.32 -0.27 -3.07
CA ALA A 65 6.41 -1.71 -3.27
C ALA A 65 7.30 -2.09 -4.45
N ALA A 66 7.25 -1.33 -5.55
CA ALA A 66 8.12 -1.52 -6.70
C ALA A 66 9.59 -1.19 -6.40
N GLN A 67 9.85 -0.15 -5.60
CA GLN A 67 11.22 0.22 -5.19
C GLN A 67 11.85 -0.78 -4.22
N HIS A 68 11.05 -1.45 -3.39
CA HIS A 68 11.52 -2.37 -2.36
C HIS A 68 11.19 -3.84 -2.67
N SER A 69 10.93 -4.15 -3.95
CA SER A 69 10.79 -5.52 -4.42
C SER A 69 12.13 -6.07 -4.91
N ALA A 70 12.44 -7.33 -4.59
CA ALA A 70 13.53 -8.03 -5.26
C ALA A 70 13.12 -8.39 -6.69
N ASP A 71 14.04 -8.17 -7.63
CA ASP A 71 13.94 -8.55 -9.03
C ASP A 71 13.76 -10.06 -9.23
#